data_AF-A0A3B8PH39-F1
#
_entry.id   AF-A0A3B8PH39-F1
#
_cell.length_a   1.000
_cell.length_b   1.000
_cell.length_c   1.000
_cell.angle_alpha   90.00
_cell.angle_beta   90.00
_cell.angle_gamma   90.00
#
_symmetry.space_group_name_H-M   'P 1'
#
loop_
_entity.id
_entity.type
_entity.pdbx_description
1 polymer ?
#
loop_
_entity_poly.entity_id
_entity_poly.type
_entity_poly.pdbx_seq_one_letter_code
_entity_poly.pdbx_strand_id
1 'polypeptide(L)'
;RATGKVPGIVSIAGHAYGSGKTSDFLQRRNVNLVLRGCVVLTYDYLNTGERNTGPNAKKNMPYGGGNDHFIRRFSFTRRNPSGLEVLDAIRAVDVLIGRHEVDPKRIGFTGESGGGNSTYWVGAIDSRIKLVIPVSSVTTFDYWIRKNRNYDWHQRPFGVRRHVGIGTLLALHAPRPLLVISSKRRTDDHEFPWEEAELSYRWARHVYGLAGAKSAIAHYESPTAHGYQADKRQQLYRWVDRWLQPPRSMGDSDLEVKVEPGERLEVGLKKIVPDNLTHLDIYNRWIRPLPRMTVDEVARSPRPARDWLASRLGWPDERTRPVLETVGNEKGRGWTVTRGRLSTESGIVLPAVVVRTFAGGVSRAGTPVGLVVGRSAKLISRALKECHKVVAVSPRGTGETKPAAGVLNNWGWFVGRPLAGQQAWDIARTAEWVRSGQRKQKGTRVPVKIYADRDHWEAALLAAAMKPELFSGGEIRLGVASWKDLLKKPQDVGPAAVPGLFEKLDVPHLSRMVGSVKVVSP
;
A
#
# COMPACT_ATOMS: atom_id res chain seq x y z
N ARG A 1 31.05 -7.60 34.57
CA ARG A 1 29.83 -8.43 34.42
C ARG A 1 28.82 -7.97 35.46
N ALA A 2 27.55 -7.76 35.09
CA ALA A 2 26.49 -7.47 36.06
C ALA A 2 26.17 -8.75 36.85
N THR A 3 25.83 -8.63 38.13
CA THR A 3 25.55 -9.75 39.05
C THR A 3 24.09 -10.21 39.03
N GLY A 4 23.33 -9.91 37.97
CA GLY A 4 21.93 -10.28 37.80
C GLY A 4 21.44 -10.05 36.37
N LYS A 5 20.21 -10.48 36.07
CA LYS A 5 19.58 -10.22 34.76
C LYS A 5 19.38 -8.72 34.55
N VAL A 6 19.55 -8.26 33.32
CA VAL A 6 19.49 -6.84 32.95
C VAL A 6 18.47 -6.58 31.84
N PRO A 7 18.08 -5.31 31.59
CA PRO A 7 17.18 -5.00 30.49
C PRO A 7 17.75 -5.36 29.13
N GLY A 8 16.86 -5.78 28.23
CA GLY A 8 17.17 -5.96 26.82
C GLY A 8 16.55 -4.83 25.99
N ILE A 9 17.26 -4.29 24.99
CA ILE A 9 16.72 -3.31 24.06
C ILE A 9 17.00 -3.74 22.61
N VAL A 10 15.95 -3.82 21.79
CA VAL A 10 16.10 -3.83 20.33
C VAL A 10 16.19 -2.38 19.85
N SER A 11 17.27 -2.06 19.13
CA SER A 11 17.61 -0.68 18.74
C SER A 11 18.06 -0.67 17.29
N ILE A 12 17.18 -0.24 16.38
CA ILE A 12 17.41 -0.32 14.92
C ILE A 12 17.55 1.05 14.25
N ALA A 13 18.26 1.12 13.13
CA ALA A 13 18.30 2.31 12.29
C ALA A 13 17.05 2.42 11.41
N GLY A 14 16.82 3.62 10.86
CA GLY A 14 16.01 3.80 9.67
C GLY A 14 16.75 3.42 8.39
N HIS A 15 16.51 4.18 7.32
CA HIS A 15 17.02 3.93 5.96
C HIS A 15 18.52 4.21 5.77
N ALA A 16 19.37 3.60 6.60
CA ALA A 16 20.83 3.57 6.41
C ALA A 16 21.19 2.50 5.35
N TYR A 17 20.89 2.76 4.08
CA TYR A 17 20.94 1.75 3.02
C TYR A 17 22.31 1.07 2.85
N GLY A 18 23.40 1.85 2.95
CA GLY A 18 24.76 1.33 2.80
C GLY A 18 25.27 0.65 4.06
N SER A 19 25.32 1.38 5.17
CA SER A 19 25.93 0.94 6.43
C SER A 19 25.00 0.08 7.31
N GLY A 20 23.68 0.25 7.22
CA GLY A 20 22.72 -0.51 8.02
C GLY A 20 23.06 -0.46 9.51
N LYS A 21 23.18 -1.65 10.12
CA LYS A 21 23.51 -1.81 11.55
C LYS A 21 24.91 -1.31 11.94
N THR A 22 25.81 -1.07 10.98
CA THR A 22 27.19 -0.65 11.23
C THR A 22 27.35 0.87 11.33
N SER A 23 26.28 1.63 11.09
CA SER A 23 26.31 3.10 11.08
C SER A 23 26.82 3.71 12.40
N ASP A 24 27.74 4.67 12.32
CA ASP A 24 28.37 5.32 13.50
C ASP A 24 27.36 5.89 14.50
N PHE A 25 26.31 6.56 14.01
CA PHE A 25 25.28 7.14 14.87
C PHE A 25 24.50 6.06 15.66
N LEU A 26 24.33 4.89 15.05
CA LEU A 26 23.65 3.75 15.65
C LEU A 26 24.56 3.06 16.67
N GLN A 27 25.84 2.88 16.33
CA GLN A 27 26.84 2.38 17.26
C GLN A 27 26.91 3.25 18.52
N ARG A 28 26.99 4.58 18.36
CA ARG A 28 27.06 5.52 19.49
C ARG A 28 25.85 5.40 20.42
N ARG A 29 24.65 5.27 19.86
CA ARG A 29 23.41 5.04 20.62
C ARG A 29 23.44 3.69 21.36
N ASN A 30 23.82 2.62 20.66
CA ASN A 30 23.79 1.26 21.19
C ASN A 30 24.84 1.06 22.29
N VAL A 31 26.06 1.53 22.10
CA VAL A 31 27.13 1.46 23.11
C VAL A 31 26.74 2.26 24.35
N ASN A 32 26.11 3.43 24.21
CA ASN A 32 25.63 4.21 25.36
C ASN A 32 24.58 3.46 26.20
N LEU A 33 23.69 2.69 25.57
CA LEU A 33 22.74 1.82 26.28
C LEU A 33 23.45 0.65 26.97
N VAL A 34 24.48 0.07 26.33
CA VAL A 34 25.30 -1.00 26.93
C VAL A 34 26.07 -0.49 28.15
N LEU A 35 26.66 0.71 28.09
CA LEU A 35 27.40 1.31 29.22
C LEU A 35 26.51 1.55 30.45
N ARG A 36 25.21 1.79 30.23
CA ARG A 36 24.18 1.87 31.28
C ARG A 36 23.74 0.50 31.81
N GLY A 37 24.22 -0.59 31.21
CA GLY A 37 23.96 -1.95 31.66
C GLY A 37 22.76 -2.62 30.97
N CYS A 38 22.42 -2.23 29.75
CA CYS A 38 21.47 -2.96 28.92
C CYS A 38 22.20 -3.97 28.00
N VAL A 39 21.51 -5.05 27.63
CA VAL A 39 21.87 -5.84 26.44
C VAL A 39 21.17 -5.25 25.24
N VAL A 40 21.91 -4.91 24.19
CA VAL A 40 21.35 -4.27 23.00
C VAL A 40 21.50 -5.17 21.80
N LEU A 41 20.41 -5.36 21.06
CA LEU A 41 20.40 -6.06 19.79
C LEU A 41 20.00 -5.09 18.67
N THR A 42 20.77 -5.10 17.60
CA THR A 42 20.49 -4.38 16.35
C THR A 42 20.63 -5.35 15.19
N TYR A 43 19.93 -5.08 14.09
CA TYR A 43 19.98 -5.88 12.88
C TYR A 43 19.82 -4.98 11.65
N ASP A 44 20.24 -5.48 10.50
CA ASP A 44 20.03 -4.79 9.23
C ASP A 44 18.54 -4.77 8.89
N TYR A 45 18.02 -3.58 8.68
CA TYR A 45 16.66 -3.33 8.19
C TYR A 45 16.49 -3.91 6.76
N LEU A 46 15.25 -4.08 6.29
CA LEU A 46 14.95 -4.58 4.94
C LEU A 46 15.78 -3.84 3.87
N ASN A 47 16.48 -4.58 3.01
CA ASN A 47 17.33 -4.06 1.93
C ASN A 47 18.43 -3.06 2.38
N THR A 48 18.92 -3.17 3.61
CA THR A 48 20.06 -2.38 4.12
C THR A 48 21.25 -3.25 4.49
N GLY A 49 22.45 -2.69 4.53
CA GLY A 49 23.66 -3.38 5.01
C GLY A 49 23.89 -4.72 4.30
N GLU A 50 24.09 -5.79 5.06
CA GLU A 50 24.34 -7.13 4.51
C GLU A 50 23.09 -7.79 3.90
N ARG A 51 21.91 -7.21 4.13
CA ARG A 51 20.64 -7.63 3.54
C ARG A 51 20.30 -6.87 2.25
N ASN A 52 21.12 -5.88 1.86
CA ASN A 52 20.96 -5.21 0.58
C ASN A 52 21.55 -6.08 -0.54
N THR A 53 20.68 -6.58 -1.42
CA THR A 53 21.04 -7.55 -2.45
C THR A 53 21.24 -6.91 -3.82
N GLY A 54 21.29 -5.59 -3.89
CA GLY A 54 21.44 -4.87 -5.14
C GLY A 54 22.86 -4.84 -5.69
N PRO A 55 23.01 -4.54 -7.00
CA PRO A 55 24.32 -4.49 -7.67
C PRO A 55 25.24 -3.42 -7.08
N ASN A 56 24.70 -2.48 -6.28
CA ASN A 56 25.43 -1.40 -5.63
C ASN A 56 25.09 -1.30 -4.13
N ALA A 57 24.94 -2.43 -3.43
CA ALA A 57 24.47 -2.50 -2.04
C ALA A 57 25.16 -1.51 -1.05
N LYS A 58 26.46 -1.25 -1.22
CA LYS A 58 27.23 -0.32 -0.36
C LYS A 58 27.23 1.15 -0.84
N LYS A 59 26.64 1.50 -2.00
CA LYS A 59 26.57 2.88 -2.51
C LYS A 59 25.37 3.68 -1.98
N ASN A 60 24.89 3.33 -0.79
CA ASN A 60 23.76 3.98 -0.12
C ASN A 60 22.47 4.08 -0.96
N MET A 61 22.23 3.07 -1.81
CA MET A 61 20.99 2.96 -2.58
C MET A 61 20.27 1.65 -2.23
N PRO A 62 18.94 1.67 -2.01
CA PRO A 62 18.18 0.44 -1.93
C PRO A 62 18.25 -0.29 -3.27
N TYR A 63 18.23 -1.62 -3.23
CA TYR A 63 18.07 -2.40 -4.45
C TYR A 63 16.78 -1.93 -5.18
N GLY A 64 16.86 -1.70 -6.50
CA GLY A 64 15.73 -1.17 -7.30
C GLY A 64 15.69 0.36 -7.46
N GLY A 65 16.56 1.12 -6.78
CA GLY A 65 16.81 2.54 -7.08
C GLY A 65 15.83 3.56 -6.48
N GLY A 66 14.95 3.16 -5.55
CA GLY A 66 14.07 4.09 -4.83
C GLY A 66 13.57 3.55 -3.49
N ASN A 67 12.89 4.38 -2.69
CA ASN A 67 12.33 4.02 -1.37
C ASN A 67 11.18 2.98 -1.44
N ASP A 68 10.86 2.43 -2.61
CA ASP A 68 9.72 1.53 -2.77
C ASP A 68 10.01 0.08 -2.34
N HIS A 69 11.27 -0.27 -2.05
CA HIS A 69 11.70 -1.58 -1.50
C HIS A 69 11.07 -2.79 -2.22
N PHE A 70 10.88 -2.69 -3.54
CA PHE A 70 10.18 -3.71 -4.36
C PHE A 70 8.73 -4.00 -3.98
N ILE A 71 8.04 -3.10 -3.26
CA ILE A 71 6.61 -3.23 -2.97
C ILE A 71 5.80 -3.51 -4.24
N ARG A 72 6.26 -2.99 -5.39
CA ARG A 72 5.65 -3.18 -6.71
C ARG A 72 5.41 -4.65 -6.98
N ARG A 73 6.39 -5.50 -6.66
CA ARG A 73 6.26 -6.95 -6.78
C ARG A 73 5.32 -7.48 -5.72
N PHE A 74 5.57 -7.20 -4.45
CA PHE A 74 4.77 -7.74 -3.34
C PHE A 74 3.25 -7.52 -3.48
N SER A 75 2.85 -6.41 -4.10
CA SER A 75 1.45 -6.09 -4.38
C SER A 75 0.70 -7.11 -5.25
N PHE A 76 1.37 -7.98 -6.02
CA PHE A 76 0.69 -9.06 -6.76
C PHE A 76 0.16 -10.18 -5.84
N THR A 77 0.60 -10.20 -4.58
CA THR A 77 0.04 -11.02 -3.51
C THR A 77 -0.57 -10.13 -2.43
N ARG A 78 -1.39 -10.66 -1.51
CA ARG A 78 -1.77 -9.91 -0.30
C ARG A 78 -0.69 -9.94 0.79
N ARG A 79 0.39 -10.68 0.56
CA ARG A 79 1.57 -10.65 1.44
C ARG A 79 2.31 -9.34 1.21
N ASN A 80 2.87 -8.80 2.28
CA ASN A 80 3.44 -7.46 2.29
C ASN A 80 4.79 -7.48 3.03
N PRO A 81 5.83 -6.78 2.54
CA PRO A 81 7.10 -6.63 3.25
C PRO A 81 6.95 -6.13 4.69
N SER A 82 5.93 -5.33 5.04
CA SER A 82 5.73 -4.90 6.45
C SER A 82 5.61 -6.10 7.38
N GLY A 83 4.97 -7.18 6.93
CA GLY A 83 4.83 -8.41 7.72
C GLY A 83 6.18 -9.12 7.94
N LEU A 84 7.11 -9.03 6.99
CA LEU A 84 8.46 -9.58 7.12
C LEU A 84 9.31 -8.72 8.07
N GLU A 85 9.25 -7.39 7.97
CA GLU A 85 9.98 -6.49 8.88
C GLU A 85 9.50 -6.61 10.32
N VAL A 86 8.18 -6.72 10.50
CA VAL A 86 7.58 -6.96 11.81
C VAL A 86 7.98 -8.34 12.35
N LEU A 87 8.06 -9.36 11.49
CA LEU A 87 8.57 -10.66 11.87
C LEU A 87 10.05 -10.59 12.29
N ASP A 88 10.89 -9.84 11.58
CA ASP A 88 12.28 -9.59 11.98
C ASP A 88 12.34 -8.95 13.37
N ALA A 89 11.50 -7.96 13.63
CA ALA A 89 11.41 -7.30 14.94
C ALA A 89 10.99 -8.26 16.06
N ILE A 90 10.00 -9.12 15.80
CA ILE A 90 9.57 -10.18 16.75
C ILE A 90 10.73 -11.16 17.00
N ARG A 91 11.40 -11.64 15.95
CA ARG A 91 12.54 -12.56 16.06
C ARG A 91 13.72 -11.94 16.80
N ALA A 92 13.98 -10.65 16.61
CA ALA A 92 14.96 -9.90 17.40
C ALA A 92 14.63 -9.92 18.90
N VAL A 93 13.35 -9.77 19.26
CA VAL A 93 12.88 -9.92 20.66
C VAL A 93 13.04 -11.35 21.17
N ASP A 94 12.76 -12.37 20.35
CA ASP A 94 12.98 -13.78 20.73
C ASP A 94 14.44 -14.07 21.06
N VAL A 95 15.36 -13.63 20.20
CA VAL A 95 16.81 -13.79 20.42
C VAL A 95 17.22 -13.11 21.72
N LEU A 96 16.73 -11.90 21.96
CA LEU A 96 17.08 -11.11 23.13
C LEU A 96 16.58 -11.76 24.43
N ILE A 97 15.33 -12.22 24.47
CA ILE A 97 14.73 -12.90 25.62
C ILE A 97 15.37 -14.26 25.89
N GLY A 98 15.88 -14.94 24.85
CA GLY A 98 16.58 -16.21 24.99
C GLY A 98 17.95 -16.12 25.68
N ARG A 99 18.50 -14.91 25.87
CA ARG A 99 19.80 -14.72 26.53
C ARG A 99 19.68 -14.85 28.05
N HIS A 100 20.57 -15.63 28.66
CA HIS A 100 20.53 -15.90 30.10
C HIS A 100 20.69 -14.65 30.96
N GLU A 101 21.41 -13.64 30.47
CA GLU A 101 21.63 -12.37 31.14
C GLU A 101 20.48 -11.35 30.96
N VAL A 102 19.49 -11.61 30.09
CA VAL A 102 18.38 -10.69 29.82
C VAL A 102 17.17 -11.01 30.69
N ASP A 103 16.55 -9.96 31.23
CA ASP A 103 15.26 -10.05 31.91
C ASP A 103 14.09 -9.91 30.91
N PRO A 104 13.28 -10.96 30.67
CA PRO A 104 12.14 -10.88 29.75
C PRO A 104 11.04 -9.90 30.20
N LYS A 105 11.06 -9.43 31.44
CA LYS A 105 10.13 -8.42 31.95
C LYS A 105 10.62 -6.99 31.73
N ARG A 106 11.81 -6.79 31.15
CA ARG A 106 12.43 -5.47 30.92
C ARG A 106 12.97 -5.35 29.50
N ILE A 107 12.06 -5.43 28.53
CA ILE A 107 12.38 -5.38 27.10
C ILE A 107 11.97 -4.03 26.51
N GLY A 108 12.88 -3.32 25.87
CA GLY A 108 12.62 -2.09 25.12
C GLY A 108 12.74 -2.29 23.61
N PHE A 109 12.05 -1.43 22.84
CA PHE A 109 12.21 -1.33 21.40
C PHE A 109 12.27 0.14 20.98
N THR A 110 13.30 0.52 20.23
CA THR A 110 13.49 1.87 19.71
C THR A 110 14.05 1.86 18.29
N GLY A 111 13.71 2.89 17.52
CA GLY A 111 14.19 3.07 16.17
C GLY A 111 13.88 4.46 15.64
N GLU A 112 14.58 4.85 14.57
CA GLU A 112 14.41 6.14 13.91
C GLU A 112 13.88 5.97 12.49
N SER A 113 13.05 6.91 12.02
CA SER A 113 12.50 6.92 10.66
C SER A 113 11.78 5.59 10.33
N GLY A 114 12.18 4.86 9.29
CA GLY A 114 11.68 3.50 9.01
C GLY A 114 11.81 2.52 10.18
N GLY A 115 12.87 2.62 11.00
CA GLY A 115 13.00 1.84 12.24
C GLY A 115 12.01 2.29 13.32
N GLY A 116 11.67 3.58 13.34
CA GLY A 116 10.61 4.13 14.19
C GLY A 116 9.22 3.65 13.75
N ASN A 117 9.00 3.49 12.44
CA ASN A 117 7.80 2.84 11.91
C ASN A 117 7.66 1.40 12.41
N SER A 118 8.73 0.61 12.30
CA SER A 118 8.74 -0.75 12.87
C SER A 118 8.51 -0.75 14.37
N THR A 119 9.00 0.26 15.09
CA THR A 119 8.86 0.39 16.55
C THR A 119 7.40 0.52 16.99
N TYR A 120 6.59 1.39 16.35
CA TYR A 120 5.16 1.47 16.71
C TYR A 120 4.37 0.25 16.21
N TRP A 121 4.77 -0.39 15.10
CA TRP A 121 4.13 -1.61 14.62
C TRP A 121 4.34 -2.79 15.59
N VAL A 122 5.59 -3.08 15.95
CA VAL A 122 5.92 -4.19 16.85
C VAL A 122 5.41 -3.91 18.27
N GLY A 123 5.46 -2.65 18.73
CA GLY A 123 4.92 -2.24 20.02
C GLY A 123 3.43 -2.49 20.18
N ALA A 124 2.68 -2.38 19.08
CA ALA A 124 1.24 -2.63 19.03
C ALA A 124 0.88 -4.12 19.09
N ILE A 125 1.74 -5.01 18.56
CA ILE A 125 1.39 -6.44 18.38
C ILE A 125 2.14 -7.40 19.30
N ASP A 126 3.30 -7.02 19.85
CA ASP A 126 4.09 -7.87 20.73
C ASP A 126 4.00 -7.37 22.17
N SER A 127 3.28 -8.12 23.01
CA SER A 127 3.05 -7.79 24.42
C SER A 127 4.30 -7.93 25.29
N ARG A 128 5.37 -8.57 24.80
CA ARG A 128 6.63 -8.79 25.52
C ARG A 128 7.45 -7.51 25.61
N ILE A 129 7.32 -6.61 24.66
CA ILE A 129 7.98 -5.30 24.67
C ILE A 129 7.32 -4.44 25.76
N LYS A 130 8.11 -3.90 26.68
CA LYS A 130 7.65 -3.13 27.84
C LYS A 130 7.91 -1.63 27.72
N LEU A 131 8.78 -1.21 26.80
CA LEU A 131 9.05 0.18 26.51
C LEU A 131 9.15 0.37 24.99
N VAL A 132 8.39 1.31 24.44
CA VAL A 132 8.37 1.63 23.00
C VAL A 132 8.74 3.09 22.79
N ILE A 133 9.72 3.35 21.92
CA ILE A 133 10.22 4.71 21.64
C ILE A 133 10.39 4.93 20.13
N PRO A 134 9.32 5.24 19.38
CA PRO A 134 9.42 5.62 17.98
C PRO A 134 9.98 7.04 17.86
N VAL A 135 11.04 7.19 17.07
CA VAL A 135 11.74 8.48 16.87
C VAL A 135 11.62 8.93 15.43
N SER A 136 11.28 10.19 15.20
CA SER A 136 11.23 10.83 13.86
C SER A 136 10.44 10.00 12.84
N SER A 137 9.26 9.49 13.25
CA SER A 137 8.47 8.51 12.49
C SER A 137 6.95 8.57 12.69
N VAL A 138 6.48 9.13 13.81
CA VAL A 138 5.04 9.21 14.10
C VAL A 138 4.41 10.35 13.29
N THR A 139 3.24 10.09 12.71
CA THR A 139 2.42 11.04 11.94
C THR A 139 1.00 10.49 11.87
N THR A 140 0.19 10.87 10.89
CA THR A 140 -1.09 10.21 10.57
C THR A 140 -1.07 9.59 9.17
N PHE A 141 -1.77 8.48 8.99
CA PHE A 141 -2.03 7.95 7.64
C PHE A 141 -2.79 8.98 6.78
N ASP A 142 -3.67 9.78 7.39
CA ASP A 142 -4.46 10.81 6.69
C ASP A 142 -3.56 11.91 6.10
N TYR A 143 -2.47 12.27 6.77
CA TYR A 143 -1.46 13.17 6.22
C TYR A 143 -0.83 12.60 4.96
N TRP A 144 -0.33 11.37 5.02
CA TRP A 144 0.30 10.69 3.89
C TRP A 144 -0.65 10.52 2.70
N ILE A 145 -1.91 10.22 2.98
CA ILE A 145 -2.98 10.11 1.98
C ILE A 145 -3.21 11.47 1.30
N ARG A 146 -3.50 12.52 2.08
CA ARG A 146 -3.83 13.86 1.56
C ARG A 146 -2.68 14.49 0.79
N LYS A 147 -1.44 14.32 1.26
CA LYS A 147 -0.25 14.90 0.62
C LYS A 147 0.37 14.01 -0.45
N ASN A 148 -0.19 12.82 -0.68
CA ASN A 148 0.36 11.83 -1.62
C ASN A 148 1.84 11.49 -1.29
N ARG A 149 2.17 11.42 -0.01
CA ARG A 149 3.52 11.19 0.52
C ARG A 149 3.66 9.72 0.93
N ASN A 150 3.86 8.86 -0.05
CA ASN A 150 4.07 7.45 0.19
C ASN A 150 5.44 7.01 -0.29
N TYR A 151 6.45 7.32 0.52
CA TYR A 151 7.84 6.92 0.27
C TYR A 151 8.06 5.47 0.67
N ASP A 152 7.54 5.09 1.83
CA ASP A 152 7.79 3.80 2.47
C ASP A 152 6.62 2.82 2.33
N TRP A 153 6.15 2.59 1.10
CA TRP A 153 5.02 1.68 0.83
C TRP A 153 5.17 0.30 1.48
N HIS A 154 6.41 -0.16 1.62
CA HIS A 154 6.74 -1.41 2.29
C HIS A 154 6.31 -1.51 3.76
N GLN A 155 6.00 -0.40 4.43
CA GLN A 155 5.57 -0.33 5.83
C GLN A 155 4.10 0.04 6.00
N ARG A 156 3.36 0.07 4.89
CA ARG A 156 1.99 0.58 4.83
C ARG A 156 1.11 -0.49 4.19
N PRO A 157 0.56 -1.44 4.97
CA PRO A 157 -0.26 -2.50 4.40
C PRO A 157 -1.48 -1.99 3.62
N PHE A 158 -1.83 -2.68 2.53
CA PHE A 158 -3.02 -2.37 1.76
C PHE A 158 -4.28 -2.46 2.63
N GLY A 159 -5.07 -1.39 2.66
CA GLY A 159 -6.29 -1.28 3.46
C GLY A 159 -6.08 -0.94 4.92
N VAL A 160 -4.85 -0.67 5.37
CA VAL A 160 -4.54 -0.43 6.79
C VAL A 160 -5.45 0.63 7.43
N ARG A 161 -5.76 1.71 6.69
CA ARG A 161 -6.54 2.84 7.22
C ARG A 161 -8.02 2.51 7.50
N ARG A 162 -8.54 1.41 6.93
CA ARG A 162 -9.88 0.87 7.30
C ARG A 162 -9.90 0.24 8.68
N HIS A 163 -8.76 -0.21 9.17
CA HIS A 163 -8.66 -1.00 10.40
C HIS A 163 -8.05 -0.19 11.54
N VAL A 164 -7.06 0.65 11.25
CA VAL A 164 -6.25 1.29 12.29
C VAL A 164 -5.62 2.60 11.78
N GLY A 165 -5.42 3.56 12.68
CA GLY A 165 -4.54 4.72 12.47
C GLY A 165 -3.28 4.61 13.32
N ILE A 166 -2.25 5.40 13.03
CA ILE A 166 -1.00 5.39 13.81
C ILE A 166 -1.27 5.66 15.30
N GLY A 167 -2.13 6.62 15.64
CA GLY A 167 -2.54 6.85 17.03
C GLY A 167 -3.14 5.61 17.71
N THR A 168 -3.91 4.80 16.98
CA THR A 168 -4.44 3.53 17.51
C THR A 168 -3.34 2.50 17.71
N LEU A 169 -2.36 2.40 16.80
CA LEU A 169 -1.19 1.52 16.98
C LEU A 169 -0.41 1.88 18.25
N LEU A 170 -0.18 3.17 18.48
CA LEU A 170 0.42 3.68 19.71
C LEU A 170 -0.42 3.34 20.95
N ALA A 171 -1.75 3.47 20.84
CA ALA A 171 -2.68 3.18 21.92
C ALA A 171 -2.71 1.69 22.30
N LEU A 172 -2.53 0.77 21.35
CA LEU A 172 -2.46 -0.68 21.60
C LEU A 172 -1.27 -1.08 22.49
N HIS A 173 -0.30 -0.19 22.68
CA HIS A 173 0.78 -0.42 23.64
C HIS A 173 0.34 -0.24 25.10
N ALA A 174 -0.74 0.51 25.36
CA ALA A 174 -1.21 0.81 26.71
C ALA A 174 -1.43 -0.48 27.56
N PRO A 175 -1.18 -0.43 28.88
CA PRO A 175 -0.69 0.71 29.68
C PRO A 175 0.85 0.82 29.72
N ARG A 176 1.57 0.09 28.84
CA ARG A 176 3.03 0.00 28.91
C ARG A 176 3.70 1.32 28.47
N PRO A 177 4.86 1.68 29.02
CA PRO A 177 5.59 2.91 28.68
C PRO A 177 5.79 3.19 27.17
N LEU A 178 5.33 4.36 26.71
CA LEU A 178 5.50 4.87 25.34
C LEU A 178 6.04 6.31 25.32
N LEU A 179 7.13 6.53 24.59
CA LEU A 179 7.66 7.86 24.30
C LEU A 179 7.70 8.12 22.79
N VAL A 180 6.90 9.08 22.32
CA VAL A 180 7.03 9.59 20.95
C VAL A 180 8.07 10.70 20.94
N ILE A 181 9.06 10.62 20.04
CA ILE A 181 10.02 11.72 19.81
C ILE A 181 9.86 12.21 18.37
N SER A 182 9.49 13.47 18.21
CA SER A 182 9.33 14.11 16.89
C SER A 182 10.46 15.09 16.62
N SER A 183 10.85 15.19 15.35
CA SER A 183 11.85 16.16 14.89
C SER A 183 11.35 17.60 15.04
N LYS A 184 12.27 18.57 14.94
CA LYS A 184 11.93 19.99 14.92
C LYS A 184 10.89 20.28 13.84
N ARG A 185 9.84 21.03 14.17
CA ARG A 185 8.85 21.51 13.19
C ARG A 185 9.52 22.07 11.93
N ARG A 186 8.92 21.81 10.77
CA ARG A 186 9.40 22.31 9.46
C ARG A 186 10.71 21.71 8.96
N THR A 187 11.32 20.79 9.70
CA THR A 187 12.52 20.07 9.23
C THR A 187 12.22 18.69 8.67
N ASP A 188 11.02 18.18 8.95
CA ASP A 188 10.59 16.82 8.63
C ASP A 188 9.17 16.76 8.06
N ASP A 189 8.58 17.92 7.75
CA ASP A 189 7.18 18.05 7.32
C ASP A 189 6.92 17.34 5.98
N HIS A 190 7.96 16.94 5.26
CA HIS A 190 7.81 16.16 4.05
C HIS A 190 7.23 14.76 4.33
N GLU A 191 7.41 14.22 5.53
CA GLU A 191 6.93 12.88 5.90
C GLU A 191 6.33 12.78 7.31
N PHE A 192 6.95 13.42 8.31
CA PHE A 192 6.59 13.32 9.73
C PHE A 192 6.42 14.71 10.38
N PRO A 193 5.48 15.55 9.91
CA PRO A 193 5.23 16.83 10.55
C PRO A 193 4.76 16.64 11.99
N TRP A 194 5.26 17.49 12.88
CA TRP A 194 5.00 17.41 14.31
C TRP A 194 3.49 17.48 14.64
N GLU A 195 2.74 18.31 13.92
CA GLU A 195 1.31 18.51 14.16
C GLU A 195 0.51 17.22 13.95
N GLU A 196 0.88 16.42 12.96
CA GLU A 196 0.25 15.12 12.69
C GLU A 196 0.72 14.07 13.70
N ALA A 197 1.97 14.14 14.15
CA ALA A 197 2.47 13.29 15.23
C ALA A 197 1.69 13.54 16.53
N GLU A 198 1.43 14.81 16.84
CA GLU A 198 0.67 15.25 18.01
C GLU A 198 -0.78 14.76 17.97
N LEU A 199 -1.43 14.70 16.81
CA LEU A 199 -2.76 14.09 16.67
C LEU A 199 -2.76 12.61 17.06
N SER A 200 -1.80 11.84 16.54
CA SER A 200 -1.64 10.42 16.89
C SER A 200 -1.32 10.22 18.38
N TYR A 201 -0.43 11.05 18.94
CA TYR A 201 -0.10 11.02 20.37
C TYR A 201 -1.31 11.33 21.25
N ARG A 202 -2.08 12.38 20.94
CA ARG A 202 -3.26 12.76 21.74
C ARG A 202 -4.30 11.66 21.80
N TRP A 203 -4.53 10.97 20.67
CA TRP A 203 -5.39 9.79 20.64
C TRP A 203 -4.87 8.69 21.57
N ALA A 204 -3.58 8.35 21.49
CA ALA A 204 -2.98 7.36 22.38
C ALA A 204 -3.06 7.79 23.85
N ARG A 205 -2.73 9.05 24.16
CA ARG A 205 -2.79 9.61 25.53
C ARG A 205 -4.19 9.54 26.12
N HIS A 206 -5.24 9.73 25.31
CA HIS A 206 -6.61 9.56 25.75
C HIS A 206 -6.86 8.12 26.24
N VAL A 207 -6.46 7.10 25.45
CA VAL A 207 -6.58 5.69 25.82
C VAL A 207 -5.76 5.34 27.06
N TYR A 208 -4.52 5.84 27.17
CA TYR A 208 -3.73 5.70 28.40
C TYR A 208 -4.44 6.33 29.61
N GLY A 209 -5.21 7.40 29.39
CA GLY A 209 -6.06 7.99 30.42
C GLY A 209 -7.16 7.08 30.91
N LEU A 210 -7.85 6.40 30.01
CA LEU A 210 -8.85 5.39 30.34
C LEU A 210 -8.24 4.20 31.09
N ALA A 211 -7.00 3.84 30.77
CA ALA A 211 -6.25 2.78 31.43
C ALA A 211 -5.55 3.22 32.74
N GLY A 212 -5.77 4.45 33.24
CA GLY A 212 -5.12 4.97 34.44
C GLY A 212 -3.60 5.18 34.32
N ALA A 213 -3.06 5.19 33.10
CA ALA A 213 -1.63 5.14 32.80
C ALA A 213 -1.11 6.43 32.13
N LYS A 214 -1.73 7.61 32.35
CA LYS A 214 -1.30 8.87 31.69
C LYS A 214 0.17 9.24 31.93
N SER A 215 0.76 8.79 33.04
CA SER A 215 2.16 9.01 33.39
C SER A 215 3.13 8.13 32.59
N ALA A 216 2.64 7.09 31.92
CA ALA A 216 3.39 6.15 31.09
C ALA A 216 3.43 6.54 29.61
N ILE A 217 2.95 7.74 29.24
CA ILE A 217 3.03 8.24 27.86
C ILE A 217 3.48 9.70 27.80
N ALA A 218 4.39 10.01 26.88
CA ALA A 218 4.78 11.39 26.56
C ALA A 218 5.11 11.57 25.07
N HIS A 219 5.10 12.83 24.64
CA HIS A 219 5.55 13.28 23.33
C HIS A 219 6.59 14.38 23.54
N TYR A 220 7.79 14.18 22.97
CA TYR A 220 8.88 15.14 23.01
C TYR A 220 9.11 15.73 21.62
N GLU A 221 9.17 17.06 21.55
CA GLU A 221 9.64 17.77 20.37
C GLU A 221 11.13 18.05 20.51
N SER A 222 11.90 17.56 19.55
CA SER A 222 13.34 17.79 19.50
C SER A 222 13.67 19.13 18.85
N PRO A 223 14.68 19.88 19.35
CA PRO A 223 15.20 21.07 18.68
C PRO A 223 16.04 20.75 17.42
N THR A 224 16.32 19.48 17.12
CA THR A 224 17.10 19.05 15.96
C THR A 224 16.25 18.44 14.85
N ALA A 225 16.79 18.43 13.63
CA ALA A 225 16.12 17.92 12.43
C ALA A 225 15.96 16.38 12.44
N HIS A 226 15.50 15.79 11.33
CA HIS A 226 15.31 14.35 11.17
C HIS A 226 16.55 13.55 11.61
N GLY A 227 16.31 12.44 12.31
CA GLY A 227 17.36 11.57 12.86
C GLY A 227 17.20 11.29 14.35
N TYR A 228 18.26 10.76 14.96
CA TYR A 228 18.32 10.37 16.38
C TYR A 228 19.52 11.04 17.09
N GLN A 229 19.57 12.37 17.04
CA GLN A 229 20.62 13.23 17.59
C GLN A 229 20.69 13.18 19.13
N ALA A 230 21.69 13.86 19.72
CA ALA A 230 22.00 13.77 21.15
C ALA A 230 20.83 14.14 22.07
N ASP A 231 20.05 15.17 21.73
CA ASP A 231 18.86 15.59 22.49
C ASP A 231 17.77 14.50 22.53
N LYS A 232 17.55 13.81 21.41
CA LYS A 232 16.63 12.67 21.32
C LYS A 232 17.17 11.48 22.11
N ARG A 233 18.49 11.25 22.08
CA ARG A 233 19.15 10.20 22.88
C ARG A 233 19.09 10.47 24.39
N GLN A 234 19.16 11.73 24.82
CA GLN A 234 18.93 12.10 26.21
C GLN A 234 17.54 11.63 26.68
N GLN A 235 16.50 11.88 25.89
CA GLN A 235 15.14 11.42 26.23
C GLN A 235 15.03 9.89 26.25
N LEU A 236 15.68 9.19 25.31
CA LEU A 236 15.80 7.74 25.32
C LEU A 236 16.36 7.24 26.65
N TYR A 237 17.50 7.77 27.09
CA TYR A 237 18.16 7.30 28.32
C TYR A 237 17.30 7.58 29.55
N ARG A 238 16.67 8.76 29.65
CA ARG A 238 15.73 9.08 30.75
C ARG A 238 14.59 8.06 30.85
N TRP A 239 14.04 7.65 29.71
CA TRP A 239 12.94 6.67 29.69
C TRP A 239 13.39 5.25 29.96
N VAL A 240 14.56 4.85 29.46
CA VAL A 240 15.17 3.56 29.78
C VAL A 240 15.45 3.48 31.29
N ASP A 241 16.06 4.52 31.88
CA ASP A 241 16.34 4.57 33.31
C ASP A 241 15.06 4.47 34.15
N ARG A 242 14.03 5.24 33.78
CA ARG A 242 12.76 5.26 34.50
C ARG A 242 12.01 3.93 34.45
N TRP A 243 11.91 3.31 33.27
CA TRP A 243 10.96 2.22 33.03
C TRP A 243 11.58 0.85 32.92
N LEU A 244 12.84 0.78 32.50
CA LEU A 244 13.58 -0.48 32.43
C LEU A 244 14.59 -0.62 33.57
N GLN A 245 14.91 0.45 34.31
CA GLN A 245 15.73 0.39 35.53
C GLN A 245 17.00 -0.45 35.32
N PRO A 246 17.88 -0.03 34.40
CA PRO A 246 19.13 -0.73 34.20
C PRO A 246 20.01 -0.60 35.46
N PRO A 247 20.96 -1.51 35.69
CA PRO A 247 21.71 -1.57 36.95
C PRO A 247 22.64 -0.37 37.17
N ARG A 248 22.84 0.50 36.17
CA ARG A 248 23.68 1.70 36.25
C ARG A 248 22.98 2.87 35.54
N SER A 249 22.65 3.92 36.27
CA SER A 249 22.34 5.21 35.63
C SER A 249 23.64 5.97 35.40
N MET A 250 23.81 6.49 34.18
CA MET A 250 24.97 7.30 33.78
C MET A 250 24.52 8.73 33.43
N GLY A 251 23.36 9.15 33.94
CA GLY A 251 22.66 10.35 33.47
C GLY A 251 22.17 10.21 32.03
N ASP A 252 21.76 11.34 31.46
CA ASP A 252 21.16 11.44 30.13
C ASP A 252 22.12 11.96 29.05
N SER A 253 23.31 12.42 29.41
CA SER A 253 24.33 12.81 28.45
C SER A 253 24.91 11.60 27.71
N ASP A 254 25.25 11.80 26.44
CA ASP A 254 26.06 10.83 25.70
C ASP A 254 27.44 10.71 26.35
N LEU A 255 27.85 9.47 26.59
CA LEU A 255 29.22 9.15 26.96
C LEU A 255 30.10 9.19 25.70
N GLU A 256 31.40 9.42 25.92
CA GLU A 256 32.39 9.25 24.86
C GLU A 256 32.42 7.79 24.43
N VAL A 257 32.26 7.55 23.13
CA VAL A 257 32.19 6.22 22.54
C VAL A 257 33.12 6.18 21.34
N LYS A 258 34.01 5.19 21.33
CA LYS A 258 34.75 4.80 20.14
C LYS A 258 33.84 3.96 19.26
N VAL A 259 33.58 4.42 18.04
CA VAL A 259 32.91 3.62 17.02
C VAL A 259 33.90 2.64 16.40
N GLU A 260 33.45 1.42 16.14
CA GLU A 260 34.24 0.40 15.47
C GLU A 260 34.12 0.60 13.94
N PRO A 261 35.19 0.33 13.17
CA PRO A 261 35.10 0.19 11.72
C PRO A 261 33.97 -0.77 11.33
N GLY A 262 33.15 -0.38 10.33
CA GLY A 262 31.94 -1.12 9.99
C GLY A 262 32.19 -2.58 9.59
N GLU A 263 33.34 -2.87 8.98
CA GLU A 263 33.77 -4.21 8.58
C GLU A 263 33.91 -5.16 9.77
N ARG A 264 34.22 -4.65 10.98
CA ARG A 264 34.29 -5.46 12.21
C ARG A 264 32.91 -5.87 12.72
N LEU A 265 31.87 -5.20 12.27
CA LEU A 265 30.47 -5.44 12.64
C LEU A 265 29.69 -6.19 11.56
N GLU A 266 30.31 -6.42 10.39
CA GLU A 266 29.76 -7.30 9.36
C GLU A 266 29.90 -8.76 9.81
N VAL A 267 28.81 -9.51 9.74
CA VAL A 267 28.83 -10.95 10.06
C VAL A 267 29.30 -11.78 8.87
N GLY A 268 29.35 -11.21 7.67
CA GLY A 268 29.63 -11.95 6.44
C GLY A 268 28.47 -12.87 6.06
N LEU A 269 27.23 -12.38 6.09
CA LEU A 269 26.00 -13.18 5.93
C LEU A 269 26.08 -14.15 4.72
N LYS A 270 26.54 -13.64 3.57
CA LYS A 270 26.71 -14.44 2.34
C LYS A 270 27.83 -15.49 2.41
N LYS A 271 28.83 -15.28 3.28
CA LYS A 271 29.93 -16.23 3.50
C LYS A 271 29.52 -17.34 4.47
N ILE A 272 28.82 -16.98 5.55
CA ILE A 272 28.42 -17.92 6.60
C ILE A 272 27.23 -18.78 6.17
N VAL A 273 26.29 -18.19 5.44
CA VAL A 273 25.09 -18.89 4.96
C VAL A 273 24.94 -18.61 3.47
N PRO A 274 25.68 -19.33 2.60
CA PRO A 274 25.68 -19.11 1.16
C PRO A 274 24.29 -19.17 0.52
N ASP A 275 23.42 -20.04 1.06
CA ASP A 275 22.04 -20.24 0.61
C ASP A 275 21.01 -19.41 1.38
N ASN A 276 21.44 -18.36 2.09
CA ASN A 276 20.53 -17.52 2.86
C ASN A 276 19.55 -16.81 1.93
N LEU A 277 18.26 -17.02 2.18
CA LEU A 277 17.21 -16.44 1.34
C LEU A 277 17.12 -14.95 1.56
N THR A 278 17.11 -14.22 0.45
CA THR A 278 16.75 -12.81 0.44
C THR A 278 15.23 -12.66 0.53
N HIS A 279 14.74 -11.46 0.85
CA HIS A 279 13.30 -11.17 0.77
C HIS A 279 12.74 -11.38 -0.62
N LEU A 280 13.57 -11.16 -1.65
CA LEU A 280 13.21 -11.45 -3.02
C LEU A 280 13.09 -12.96 -3.27
N ASP A 281 13.98 -13.77 -2.73
CA ASP A 281 13.87 -15.23 -2.83
C ASP A 281 12.63 -15.75 -2.13
N ILE A 282 12.33 -15.22 -0.94
CA ILE A 282 11.10 -15.51 -0.19
C ILE A 282 9.88 -15.14 -1.03
N TYR A 283 9.86 -13.94 -1.61
CA TYR A 283 8.78 -13.50 -2.48
C TYR A 283 8.64 -14.37 -3.74
N ASN A 284 9.74 -14.71 -4.40
CA ASN A 284 9.76 -15.57 -5.57
C ASN A 284 9.20 -16.97 -5.24
N ARG A 285 9.52 -17.52 -4.07
CA ARG A 285 8.90 -18.77 -3.58
C ARG A 285 7.40 -18.62 -3.36
N TRP A 286 6.94 -17.46 -2.88
CA TRP A 286 5.53 -17.18 -2.67
C TRP A 286 4.72 -17.07 -3.96
N ILE A 287 5.30 -16.50 -5.02
CA ILE A 287 4.61 -16.33 -6.31
C ILE A 287 4.75 -17.51 -7.26
N ARG A 288 5.78 -18.35 -7.09
CA ARG A 288 6.02 -19.50 -7.97
C ARG A 288 4.79 -20.40 -8.19
N PRO A 289 3.98 -20.73 -7.16
CA PRO A 289 2.79 -21.57 -7.36
C PRO A 289 1.55 -20.79 -7.83
N LEU A 290 1.68 -19.51 -8.20
CA LEU A 290 0.56 -18.65 -8.58
C LEU A 290 0.40 -18.54 -10.11
N PRO A 291 -0.83 -18.31 -10.60
CA PRO A 291 -2.10 -18.27 -9.85
C PRO A 291 -2.56 -19.67 -9.40
N ARG A 292 -3.32 -19.77 -8.29
CA ARG A 292 -3.77 -21.05 -7.72
C ARG A 292 -4.94 -21.70 -8.47
N MET A 293 -5.72 -20.93 -9.22
CA MET A 293 -6.71 -21.50 -10.13
C MET A 293 -6.06 -21.68 -11.49
N THR A 294 -6.46 -22.72 -12.22
CA THR A 294 -6.08 -22.92 -13.62
C THR A 294 -7.08 -22.24 -14.55
N VAL A 295 -6.64 -21.98 -15.79
CA VAL A 295 -7.50 -21.38 -16.82
C VAL A 295 -8.70 -22.29 -17.14
N ASP A 296 -8.49 -23.60 -17.17
CA ASP A 296 -9.52 -24.59 -17.50
C ASP A 296 -10.56 -24.75 -16.39
N GLU A 297 -10.16 -24.66 -15.11
CA GLU A 297 -11.10 -24.60 -14.00
C GLU A 297 -12.00 -23.36 -14.10
N VAL A 298 -11.41 -22.19 -14.34
CA VAL A 298 -12.16 -20.93 -14.48
C VAL A 298 -13.06 -20.95 -15.72
N ALA A 299 -12.60 -21.54 -16.83
CA ALA A 299 -13.40 -21.67 -18.05
C ALA A 299 -14.61 -22.60 -17.86
N ARG A 300 -14.44 -23.73 -17.15
CA ARG A 300 -15.54 -24.67 -16.86
C ARG A 300 -16.53 -24.10 -15.85
N SER A 301 -16.05 -23.43 -14.81
CA SER A 301 -16.90 -22.85 -13.76
C SER A 301 -16.35 -21.50 -13.28
N PRO A 302 -16.79 -20.38 -13.88
CA PRO A 302 -16.27 -19.06 -13.53
C PRO A 302 -16.85 -18.50 -12.22
N ARG A 303 -17.91 -19.09 -11.65
CA ARG A 303 -18.59 -18.56 -10.47
C ARG A 303 -17.67 -18.44 -9.24
N PRO A 304 -16.92 -19.48 -8.82
CA PRO A 304 -15.98 -19.36 -7.70
C PRO A 304 -14.89 -18.29 -7.93
N ALA A 305 -14.44 -18.13 -9.17
CA ALA A 305 -13.48 -17.08 -9.53
C ALA A 305 -14.10 -15.68 -9.41
N ARG A 306 -15.35 -15.49 -9.84
CA ARG A 306 -16.09 -14.21 -9.67
C ARG A 306 -16.35 -13.89 -8.20
N ASP A 307 -16.79 -14.85 -7.41
CA ASP A 307 -17.04 -14.66 -5.97
C ASP A 307 -15.75 -14.23 -5.25
N TRP A 308 -14.61 -14.83 -5.62
CA TRP A 308 -13.32 -14.41 -5.10
C TRP A 308 -12.88 -13.03 -5.62
N LEU A 309 -13.04 -12.76 -6.91
CA LEU A 309 -12.73 -11.47 -7.54
C LEU A 309 -13.50 -10.33 -6.87
N ALA A 310 -14.78 -10.53 -6.54
CA ALA A 310 -15.61 -9.55 -5.83
C ALA A 310 -14.96 -9.09 -4.52
N SER A 311 -14.34 -10.02 -3.77
CA SER A 311 -13.62 -9.72 -2.52
C SER A 311 -12.35 -8.88 -2.69
N ARG A 312 -11.89 -8.67 -3.93
CA ARG A 312 -10.66 -7.94 -4.27
C ARG A 312 -10.94 -6.57 -4.89
N LEU A 313 -12.05 -6.40 -5.61
CA LEU A 313 -12.34 -5.15 -6.35
C LEU A 313 -12.75 -3.97 -5.45
N GLY A 314 -13.20 -4.23 -4.22
CA GLY A 314 -13.65 -3.17 -3.30
C GLY A 314 -14.89 -2.41 -3.81
N TRP A 315 -15.77 -3.11 -4.52
CA TRP A 315 -17.06 -2.55 -4.98
C TRP A 315 -17.97 -2.22 -3.77
N PRO A 316 -18.69 -1.09 -3.79
CA PRO A 316 -19.57 -0.69 -2.69
C PRO A 316 -20.88 -1.48 -2.71
N ASP A 317 -21.59 -1.53 -1.56
CA ASP A 317 -23.02 -1.92 -1.52
C ASP A 317 -23.88 -0.70 -1.89
N GLU A 318 -23.81 -0.31 -3.16
CA GLU A 318 -24.55 0.83 -3.72
C GLU A 318 -25.79 0.33 -4.47
N ARG A 319 -26.96 0.89 -4.11
CA ARG A 319 -28.28 0.46 -4.62
C ARG A 319 -28.98 1.53 -5.44
N THR A 320 -28.50 2.77 -5.41
CA THR A 320 -29.03 3.84 -6.27
C THR A 320 -28.86 3.44 -7.72
N ARG A 321 -29.76 3.87 -8.63
CA ARG A 321 -29.60 3.60 -10.06
C ARG A 321 -28.67 4.64 -10.68
N PRO A 322 -27.87 4.27 -11.68
CA PRO A 322 -27.02 5.25 -12.35
C PRO A 322 -27.89 6.21 -13.17
N VAL A 323 -27.56 7.50 -13.14
CA VAL A 323 -28.33 8.56 -13.80
C VAL A 323 -27.38 9.44 -14.60
N LEU A 324 -27.76 9.74 -15.85
CA LEU A 324 -27.10 10.73 -16.68
C LEU A 324 -27.89 12.04 -16.63
N GLU A 325 -27.33 13.05 -15.99
CA GLU A 325 -27.81 14.43 -16.05
C GLU A 325 -27.20 15.10 -17.29
N THR A 326 -28.05 15.62 -18.19
CA THR A 326 -27.59 16.29 -19.40
C THR A 326 -27.08 17.69 -19.07
N VAL A 327 -25.85 17.98 -19.46
CA VAL A 327 -25.21 19.30 -19.30
C VAL A 327 -25.25 20.10 -20.59
N GLY A 328 -25.24 19.45 -21.75
CA GLY A 328 -25.33 20.13 -23.02
C GLY A 328 -25.60 19.19 -24.19
N ASN A 329 -26.11 19.76 -25.27
CA ASN A 329 -26.36 19.04 -26.51
C ASN A 329 -25.78 19.81 -27.68
N GLU A 330 -25.37 19.07 -28.69
CA GLU A 330 -24.85 19.60 -29.94
C GLU A 330 -25.37 18.72 -31.08
N LYS A 331 -25.69 19.35 -32.21
CA LYS A 331 -26.21 18.66 -33.39
C LYS A 331 -25.47 19.17 -34.61
N GLY A 332 -25.00 18.25 -35.43
CA GLY A 332 -24.45 18.54 -36.74
C GLY A 332 -25.20 17.78 -37.83
N ARG A 333 -24.68 17.88 -39.06
CA ARG A 333 -25.25 17.16 -40.20
C ARG A 333 -25.05 15.65 -39.99
N GLY A 334 -26.14 14.93 -39.71
CA GLY A 334 -26.11 13.47 -39.57
C GLY A 334 -25.63 12.96 -38.20
N TRP A 335 -25.49 13.80 -37.17
CA TRP A 335 -25.14 13.34 -35.81
C TRP A 335 -25.67 14.26 -34.70
N THR A 336 -25.80 13.69 -33.50
CA THR A 336 -26.00 14.44 -32.24
C THR A 336 -25.01 13.97 -31.18
N VAL A 337 -24.55 14.91 -30.38
CA VAL A 337 -23.71 14.68 -29.19
C VAL A 337 -24.42 15.24 -27.96
N THR A 338 -24.65 14.40 -26.95
CA THR A 338 -25.11 14.82 -25.62
C THR A 338 -23.95 14.69 -24.64
N ARG A 339 -23.62 15.77 -23.94
CA ARG A 339 -22.66 15.82 -22.85
C ARG A 339 -23.41 15.74 -21.53
N GLY A 340 -22.95 14.94 -20.59
CA GLY A 340 -23.63 14.79 -19.31
C GLY A 340 -22.74 14.31 -18.18
N ARG A 341 -23.33 14.35 -16.99
CA ARG A 341 -22.80 13.92 -15.71
C ARG A 341 -23.45 12.60 -15.34
N LEU A 342 -22.68 11.52 -15.37
CA LEU A 342 -23.14 10.18 -15.02
C LEU A 342 -22.80 9.88 -13.56
N SER A 343 -23.81 9.70 -12.71
CA SER A 343 -23.59 9.22 -11.34
C SER A 343 -23.45 7.70 -11.32
N THR A 344 -22.34 7.20 -10.78
CA THR A 344 -22.04 5.75 -10.69
C THR A 344 -21.99 5.23 -9.26
N GLU A 345 -21.74 6.11 -8.29
CA GLU A 345 -21.69 5.87 -6.85
C GLU A 345 -22.07 7.19 -6.16
N SER A 346 -22.65 7.13 -4.95
CA SER A 346 -23.00 8.33 -4.19
C SER A 346 -21.81 9.29 -4.06
N GLY A 347 -22.00 10.55 -4.48
CA GLY A 347 -20.96 11.58 -4.51
C GLY A 347 -19.93 11.45 -5.65
N ILE A 348 -19.99 10.41 -6.49
CA ILE A 348 -19.12 10.22 -7.65
C ILE A 348 -19.89 10.50 -8.94
N VAL A 349 -19.38 11.45 -9.72
CA VAL A 349 -19.94 11.85 -11.00
C VAL A 349 -18.85 11.78 -12.07
N LEU A 350 -19.17 11.12 -13.17
CA LEU A 350 -18.27 10.94 -14.30
C LEU A 350 -18.74 11.76 -15.49
N PRO A 351 -17.83 12.41 -16.23
CA PRO A 351 -18.17 13.03 -17.48
C PRO A 351 -18.42 11.95 -18.54
N ALA A 352 -19.58 12.02 -19.18
CA ALA A 352 -20.00 11.09 -20.21
C ALA A 352 -20.44 11.85 -21.47
N VAL A 353 -20.12 11.25 -22.63
CA VAL A 353 -20.51 11.76 -23.94
C VAL A 353 -21.31 10.70 -24.65
N VAL A 354 -22.46 11.07 -25.17
CA VAL A 354 -23.36 10.20 -25.92
C VAL A 354 -23.41 10.68 -27.37
N VAL A 355 -22.91 9.87 -28.28
CA VAL A 355 -22.87 10.15 -29.72
C VAL A 355 -23.92 9.29 -30.43
N ARG A 356 -24.74 9.91 -31.28
CA ARG A 356 -25.66 9.21 -32.19
C ARG A 356 -25.40 9.69 -33.61
N THR A 357 -25.42 8.78 -34.57
CA THR A 357 -25.35 9.09 -36.00
C THR A 357 -26.69 8.74 -36.66
N PHE A 358 -27.11 9.54 -37.63
CA PHE A 358 -28.37 9.34 -38.39
C PHE A 358 -28.13 8.76 -39.78
N ALA A 359 -26.86 8.49 -40.14
CA ALA A 359 -26.44 8.12 -41.50
C ALA A 359 -26.76 6.66 -41.91
N GLY A 360 -27.63 5.95 -41.18
CA GLY A 360 -27.88 4.52 -41.41
C GLY A 360 -29.24 4.05 -40.93
N GLY A 361 -30.33 4.64 -41.45
CA GLY A 361 -31.70 4.13 -41.26
C GLY A 361 -32.26 4.19 -39.83
N VAL A 362 -33.56 3.98 -39.71
CA VAL A 362 -34.29 3.95 -38.43
C VAL A 362 -33.66 2.91 -37.50
N SER A 363 -33.37 3.28 -36.25
CA SER A 363 -32.89 2.37 -35.20
C SER A 363 -33.82 1.16 -35.12
N ARG A 364 -33.32 -0.01 -35.56
CA ARG A 364 -34.05 -1.28 -35.41
C ARG A 364 -33.95 -1.72 -33.96
N ALA A 365 -35.07 -2.16 -33.39
CA ALA A 365 -35.11 -2.78 -32.07
C ALA A 365 -34.03 -3.88 -31.99
N GLY A 366 -33.18 -3.83 -30.96
CA GLY A 366 -32.08 -4.78 -30.77
C GLY A 366 -30.72 -4.36 -31.33
N THR A 367 -30.59 -3.20 -31.99
CA THR A 367 -29.27 -2.69 -32.42
C THR A 367 -28.43 -2.32 -31.19
N PRO A 368 -27.15 -2.76 -31.08
CA PRO A 368 -26.36 -2.54 -29.88
C PRO A 368 -25.99 -1.06 -29.67
N VAL A 369 -25.70 -0.72 -28.42
CA VAL A 369 -25.04 0.53 -28.01
C VAL A 369 -23.58 0.22 -27.70
N GLY A 370 -22.67 1.02 -28.24
CA GLY A 370 -21.24 0.91 -27.94
C GLY A 370 -20.90 1.67 -26.65
N LEU A 371 -20.33 1.00 -25.66
CA LEU A 371 -19.69 1.62 -24.50
C LEU A 371 -18.19 1.74 -24.76
N VAL A 372 -17.71 2.95 -24.98
CA VAL A 372 -16.27 3.24 -25.11
C VAL A 372 -15.73 3.68 -23.75
N VAL A 373 -14.74 2.96 -23.23
CA VAL A 373 -14.04 3.34 -22.00
C VAL A 373 -12.92 4.31 -22.36
N GLY A 374 -12.96 5.50 -21.77
CA GLY A 374 -12.16 6.65 -22.18
C GLY A 374 -12.84 7.47 -23.29
N ARG A 375 -12.05 8.26 -24.03
CA ARG A 375 -12.54 9.14 -25.11
C ARG A 375 -11.73 9.03 -26.41
N SER A 376 -11.22 7.84 -26.70
CA SER A 376 -10.48 7.58 -27.92
C SER A 376 -11.38 7.75 -29.14
N ALA A 377 -11.11 8.78 -29.96
CA ALA A 377 -11.85 9.04 -31.20
C ALA A 377 -11.83 7.83 -32.15
N LYS A 378 -10.70 7.09 -32.17
CA LYS A 378 -10.54 5.85 -32.93
C LYS A 378 -11.51 4.76 -32.46
N LEU A 379 -11.66 4.57 -31.14
CA LEU A 379 -12.61 3.60 -30.60
C LEU A 379 -14.06 4.03 -30.83
N ILE A 380 -14.37 5.32 -30.68
CA ILE A 380 -15.70 5.86 -30.97
C ILE A 380 -16.08 5.62 -32.43
N SER A 381 -15.21 5.98 -33.37
CA SER A 381 -15.42 5.75 -34.80
C SER A 381 -15.64 4.28 -35.11
N ARG A 382 -14.86 3.39 -34.49
CA ARG A 382 -15.02 1.94 -34.67
C ARG A 382 -16.36 1.44 -34.14
N ALA A 383 -16.74 1.83 -32.92
CA ALA A 383 -18.00 1.42 -32.32
C ALA A 383 -19.20 1.89 -33.15
N LEU A 384 -19.15 3.10 -33.73
CA LEU A 384 -20.20 3.63 -34.59
C LEU A 384 -20.41 2.85 -35.91
N LYS A 385 -19.46 2.01 -36.34
CA LYS A 385 -19.64 1.14 -37.52
C LYS A 385 -20.63 0.01 -37.28
N GLU A 386 -20.83 -0.39 -36.02
CA GLU A 386 -21.65 -1.55 -35.65
C GLU A 386 -22.69 -1.25 -34.56
N CYS A 387 -22.72 -0.02 -34.05
CA CYS A 387 -23.65 0.46 -33.02
C CYS A 387 -24.31 1.76 -33.49
N HIS A 388 -25.62 1.87 -33.31
CA HIS A 388 -26.39 3.08 -33.67
C HIS A 388 -26.14 4.27 -32.72
N LYS A 389 -25.57 3.99 -31.56
CA LYS A 389 -25.28 4.95 -30.48
C LYS A 389 -24.00 4.52 -29.78
N VAL A 390 -23.17 5.49 -29.41
CA VAL A 390 -21.99 5.29 -28.58
C VAL A 390 -22.11 6.13 -27.31
N VAL A 391 -21.72 5.53 -26.19
CA VAL A 391 -21.54 6.20 -24.90
C VAL A 391 -20.05 6.09 -24.57
N ALA A 392 -19.36 7.22 -24.57
CA ALA A 392 -17.99 7.33 -24.12
C ALA A 392 -17.97 7.83 -22.68
N VAL A 393 -17.30 7.11 -21.78
CA VAL A 393 -17.19 7.49 -20.36
C VAL A 393 -15.73 7.43 -19.93
N SER A 394 -15.26 8.44 -19.22
CA SER A 394 -13.97 8.41 -18.55
C SER A 394 -14.18 7.88 -17.13
N PRO A 395 -13.68 6.67 -16.77
CA PRO A 395 -13.73 6.18 -15.39
C PRO A 395 -13.06 7.14 -14.42
N ARG A 396 -13.39 7.09 -13.13
CA ARG A 396 -12.82 8.00 -12.14
C ARG A 396 -11.29 7.99 -12.16
N GLY A 397 -10.69 9.17 -11.98
CA GLY A 397 -9.24 9.33 -12.03
C GLY A 397 -8.64 9.39 -13.43
N THR A 398 -9.48 9.41 -14.47
CA THR A 398 -9.06 9.59 -15.87
C THR A 398 -9.77 10.79 -16.50
N GLY A 399 -9.27 11.26 -17.65
CA GLY A 399 -9.85 12.40 -18.37
C GLY A 399 -9.99 13.64 -17.48
N GLU A 400 -11.16 14.28 -17.49
CA GLU A 400 -11.46 15.48 -16.68
C GLU A 400 -11.47 15.22 -15.17
N THR A 401 -11.57 13.96 -14.73
CA THR A 401 -11.53 13.59 -13.30
C THR A 401 -10.12 13.21 -12.83
N LYS A 402 -9.11 13.36 -13.70
CA LYS A 402 -7.72 13.01 -13.38
C LYS A 402 -7.17 14.00 -12.32
N PRO A 403 -6.81 13.52 -11.12
CA PRO A 403 -6.16 14.37 -10.12
C PRO A 403 -4.71 14.65 -10.52
N ALA A 404 -3.99 15.43 -9.68
CA ALA A 404 -2.53 15.40 -9.69
C ALA A 404 -2.00 13.95 -9.61
N ALA A 405 -0.90 13.67 -10.31
CA ALA A 405 -0.40 12.31 -10.52
C ALA A 405 -0.17 11.53 -9.19
N GLY A 406 -0.58 10.26 -9.18
CA GLY A 406 -0.32 9.32 -8.07
C GLY A 406 -1.31 9.36 -6.89
N VAL A 407 -2.08 10.45 -6.74
CA VAL A 407 -2.96 10.67 -5.57
C VAL A 407 -3.95 9.52 -5.39
N LEU A 408 -4.75 9.18 -6.41
CA LEU A 408 -5.81 8.18 -6.25
C LEU A 408 -5.30 6.75 -5.98
N ASN A 409 -4.11 6.41 -6.46
CA ASN A 409 -3.50 5.11 -6.14
C ASN A 409 -3.16 5.02 -4.66
N ASN A 410 -2.66 6.12 -4.08
CA ASN A 410 -2.38 6.20 -2.65
C ASN A 410 -3.64 6.11 -1.80
N TRP A 411 -4.70 6.83 -2.17
CA TRP A 411 -6.01 6.72 -1.51
C TRP A 411 -6.58 5.30 -1.61
N GLY A 412 -6.60 4.73 -2.81
CA GLY A 412 -7.09 3.38 -3.04
C GLY A 412 -6.30 2.33 -2.26
N TRP A 413 -5.00 2.54 -2.06
CA TRP A 413 -4.17 1.65 -1.26
C TRP A 413 -4.51 1.71 0.22
N PHE A 414 -4.44 2.88 0.84
CA PHE A 414 -4.70 3.01 2.28
C PHE A 414 -6.12 2.61 2.66
N VAL A 415 -7.09 2.98 1.82
CA VAL A 415 -8.50 2.64 2.04
C VAL A 415 -8.79 1.20 1.60
N GLY A 416 -7.88 0.46 0.96
CA GLY A 416 -8.13 -0.95 0.61
C GLY A 416 -9.18 -1.11 -0.49
N ARG A 417 -9.23 -0.15 -1.41
CA ARG A 417 -10.22 0.00 -2.47
C ARG A 417 -9.46 0.32 -3.77
N PRO A 418 -9.00 -0.70 -4.51
CA PRO A 418 -8.04 -0.48 -5.59
C PRO A 418 -8.66 0.38 -6.70
N LEU A 419 -7.90 1.32 -7.25
CA LEU A 419 -8.43 2.27 -8.25
C LEU A 419 -8.99 1.53 -9.48
N ALA A 420 -8.30 0.49 -9.97
CA ALA A 420 -8.80 -0.34 -11.08
C ALA A 420 -10.13 -1.04 -10.75
N GLY A 421 -10.34 -1.44 -9.49
CA GLY A 421 -11.61 -1.99 -9.03
C GLY A 421 -12.73 -0.94 -9.02
N GLN A 422 -12.44 0.28 -8.57
CA GLN A 422 -13.39 1.39 -8.62
C GLN A 422 -13.72 1.83 -10.06
N GLN A 423 -12.75 1.80 -10.96
CA GLN A 423 -12.96 2.09 -12.38
C GLN A 423 -13.76 0.97 -13.06
N ALA A 424 -13.53 -0.29 -12.68
CA ALA A 424 -14.35 -1.42 -13.15
C ALA A 424 -15.81 -1.27 -12.70
N TRP A 425 -16.04 -0.76 -11.48
CA TRP A 425 -17.38 -0.40 -11.00
C TRP A 425 -18.01 0.67 -11.90
N ASP A 426 -17.31 1.78 -12.14
CA ASP A 426 -17.80 2.86 -13.01
C ASP A 426 -18.23 2.36 -14.41
N ILE A 427 -17.45 1.45 -14.99
CA ILE A 427 -17.74 0.84 -16.29
C ILE A 427 -19.00 -0.03 -16.22
N ALA A 428 -19.11 -0.91 -15.23
CA ALA A 428 -20.27 -1.77 -15.03
C ALA A 428 -21.56 -0.94 -14.83
N ARG A 429 -21.48 0.11 -14.01
CA ARG A 429 -22.61 1.03 -13.74
C ARG A 429 -23.01 1.83 -14.97
N THR A 430 -22.05 2.22 -15.80
CA THR A 430 -22.35 2.83 -17.10
C THR A 430 -23.08 1.85 -18.01
N ALA A 431 -22.64 0.59 -18.08
CA ALA A 431 -23.31 -0.43 -18.88
C ALA A 431 -24.74 -0.69 -18.38
N GLU A 432 -24.98 -0.75 -17.07
CA GLU A 432 -26.31 -0.86 -16.49
C GLU A 432 -27.23 0.31 -16.86
N TRP A 433 -26.71 1.55 -16.79
CA TRP A 433 -27.44 2.73 -17.25
C TRP A 433 -27.86 2.59 -18.72
N VAL A 434 -26.92 2.20 -19.59
CA VAL A 434 -27.19 2.00 -21.03
C VAL A 434 -28.26 0.92 -21.24
N ARG A 435 -28.17 -0.21 -20.53
CA ARG A 435 -29.14 -1.32 -20.64
C ARG A 435 -30.54 -0.96 -20.16
N SER A 436 -30.65 -0.08 -19.16
CA SER A 436 -31.92 0.32 -18.57
C SER A 436 -32.80 1.18 -19.49
N GLY A 437 -32.20 1.77 -20.54
CA GLY A 437 -32.89 2.58 -21.54
C GLY A 437 -33.37 3.94 -21.00
N GLN A 438 -33.38 4.96 -21.85
CA GLN A 438 -34.07 6.22 -21.55
C GLN A 438 -35.58 6.04 -21.74
N ARG A 439 -36.26 5.41 -20.77
CA ARG A 439 -37.75 5.25 -20.64
C ARG A 439 -38.50 4.49 -21.78
N LYS A 440 -39.44 3.63 -21.33
CA LYS A 440 -40.63 3.07 -22.04
C LYS A 440 -40.46 2.00 -23.14
N GLN A 441 -39.52 1.06 -23.05
CA GLN A 441 -39.71 -0.27 -23.67
C GLN A 441 -39.73 -1.35 -22.59
N LYS A 442 -40.93 -1.79 -22.21
CA LYS A 442 -41.14 -2.94 -21.35
C LYS A 442 -40.66 -4.19 -22.10
N GLY A 443 -39.63 -4.86 -21.59
CA GLY A 443 -39.32 -6.27 -21.94
C GLY A 443 -37.92 -6.55 -22.46
N THR A 444 -37.35 -5.70 -23.34
CA THR A 444 -36.09 -6.01 -24.05
C THR A 444 -34.94 -5.11 -23.59
N ARG A 445 -33.94 -5.70 -22.90
CA ARG A 445 -32.71 -4.98 -22.51
C ARG A 445 -31.88 -4.66 -23.75
N VAL A 446 -31.38 -3.43 -23.84
CA VAL A 446 -30.53 -2.99 -24.95
C VAL A 446 -29.19 -3.76 -24.92
N PRO A 447 -28.73 -4.38 -26.02
CA PRO A 447 -27.41 -5.00 -26.08
C PRO A 447 -26.30 -3.95 -25.98
N VAL A 448 -25.25 -4.23 -25.19
CA VAL A 448 -24.11 -3.31 -24.98
C VAL A 448 -22.83 -3.97 -25.44
N LYS A 449 -22.09 -3.32 -26.35
CA LYS A 449 -20.74 -3.75 -26.75
C LYS A 449 -19.69 -2.87 -26.09
N ILE A 450 -18.71 -3.44 -25.40
CA ILE A 450 -17.65 -2.66 -24.71
C ILE A 450 -16.40 -2.51 -25.60
N TYR A 451 -15.80 -1.33 -25.60
CA TYR A 451 -14.56 -1.04 -26.33
C TYR A 451 -13.56 -0.34 -25.41
N ALA A 452 -12.37 -0.93 -25.27
CA ALA A 452 -11.28 -0.37 -24.49
C ALA A 452 -9.93 -0.63 -25.16
N ASP A 453 -9.03 0.34 -25.04
CA ASP A 453 -7.64 0.27 -25.50
C ASP A 453 -6.67 0.06 -24.33
N ARG A 454 -5.37 0.14 -24.63
CA ARG A 454 -4.27 -0.12 -23.69
C ARG A 454 -4.28 0.80 -22.47
N ASP A 455 -4.98 1.93 -22.51
CA ASP A 455 -5.00 2.86 -21.37
C ASP A 455 -6.07 2.47 -20.33
N HIS A 456 -7.08 1.68 -20.72
CA HIS A 456 -8.23 1.34 -19.86
C HIS A 456 -8.56 -0.15 -19.83
N TRP A 457 -7.73 -1.00 -20.46
CA TRP A 457 -8.00 -2.42 -20.64
C TRP A 457 -8.22 -3.15 -19.32
N GLU A 458 -7.45 -2.83 -18.28
CA GLU A 458 -7.46 -3.59 -17.03
C GLU A 458 -8.79 -3.39 -16.30
N ALA A 459 -9.25 -2.13 -16.14
CA ALA A 459 -10.55 -1.82 -15.57
C ALA A 459 -11.71 -2.39 -16.41
N ALA A 460 -11.61 -2.32 -17.74
CA ALA A 460 -12.62 -2.89 -18.65
C ALA A 460 -12.70 -4.41 -18.55
N LEU A 461 -11.54 -5.09 -18.48
CA LEU A 461 -11.44 -6.54 -18.34
C LEU A 461 -12.02 -7.00 -17.00
N LEU A 462 -11.70 -6.29 -15.91
CA LEU A 462 -12.26 -6.58 -14.58
C LEU A 462 -13.78 -6.40 -14.55
N ALA A 463 -14.31 -5.34 -15.17
CA ALA A 463 -15.74 -5.11 -15.27
C ALA A 463 -16.44 -6.22 -16.05
N ALA A 464 -15.91 -6.58 -17.23
CA ALA A 464 -16.47 -7.63 -18.07
C ALA A 464 -16.35 -9.03 -17.45
N ALA A 465 -15.26 -9.33 -16.75
CA ALA A 465 -15.08 -10.60 -16.05
C ALA A 465 -16.04 -10.75 -14.85
N MET A 466 -16.28 -9.66 -14.13
CA MET A 466 -17.17 -9.64 -12.95
C MET A 466 -18.65 -9.66 -13.34
N LYS A 467 -19.02 -8.97 -14.43
CA LYS A 467 -20.40 -8.76 -14.89
C LYS A 467 -20.56 -9.01 -16.40
N PRO A 468 -20.22 -10.21 -16.91
CA PRO A 468 -20.25 -10.51 -18.34
C PRO A 468 -21.65 -10.35 -18.94
N GLU A 469 -22.70 -10.58 -18.15
CA GLU A 469 -24.09 -10.46 -18.56
C GLU A 469 -24.49 -9.03 -18.98
N LEU A 470 -23.67 -8.03 -18.64
CA LEU A 470 -23.86 -6.64 -19.07
C LEU A 470 -23.44 -6.42 -20.52
N PHE A 471 -22.61 -7.30 -21.09
CA PHE A 471 -21.96 -7.09 -22.38
C PHE A 471 -22.33 -8.18 -23.38
N SER A 472 -22.85 -7.77 -24.53
CA SER A 472 -23.18 -8.68 -25.65
C SER A 472 -22.05 -8.84 -26.66
N GLY A 473 -20.89 -8.22 -26.42
CA GLY A 473 -19.72 -8.27 -27.30
C GLY A 473 -18.83 -7.03 -27.19
N GLY A 474 -18.10 -6.73 -28.25
CA GLY A 474 -17.13 -5.63 -28.31
C GLY A 474 -15.68 -6.13 -28.28
N GLU A 475 -14.73 -5.24 -28.03
CA GLU A 475 -13.29 -5.55 -28.04
C GLU A 475 -12.53 -4.84 -26.92
N ILE A 476 -11.78 -5.60 -26.12
CA ILE A 476 -10.81 -5.09 -25.14
C ILE A 476 -9.41 -5.45 -25.63
N ARG A 477 -8.57 -4.43 -25.87
CA ARG A 477 -7.16 -4.61 -26.25
C ARG A 477 -6.27 -4.56 -25.03
N LEU A 478 -5.66 -5.69 -24.69
CA LEU A 478 -4.83 -5.82 -23.51
C LEU A 478 -3.54 -5.00 -23.63
N GLY A 479 -3.06 -4.50 -22.49
CA GLY A 479 -1.71 -3.93 -22.38
C GLY A 479 -0.64 -4.99 -22.12
N VAL A 480 -1.01 -6.13 -21.53
CA VAL A 480 -0.11 -7.24 -21.18
C VAL A 480 -0.81 -8.58 -21.43
N ALA A 481 -0.08 -9.61 -21.82
CA ALA A 481 -0.65 -10.95 -22.04
C ALA A 481 -0.88 -11.71 -20.73
N SER A 482 -0.02 -11.47 -19.73
CA SER A 482 -0.05 -12.11 -18.41
C SER A 482 0.74 -11.27 -17.41
N TRP A 483 0.24 -11.17 -16.17
CA TRP A 483 1.02 -10.59 -15.06
C TRP A 483 2.20 -11.49 -14.66
N LYS A 484 2.09 -12.81 -14.85
CA LYS A 484 3.20 -13.75 -14.63
C LYS A 484 4.41 -13.41 -15.50
N ASP A 485 4.18 -13.00 -16.74
CA ASP A 485 5.24 -12.61 -17.66
C ASP A 485 5.88 -11.27 -17.27
N LEU A 486 5.09 -10.31 -16.78
CA LEU A 486 5.63 -9.06 -16.24
C LEU A 486 6.60 -9.33 -15.08
N LEU A 487 6.25 -10.26 -14.20
CA LEU A 487 7.08 -10.64 -13.05
C LEU A 487 8.42 -11.31 -13.46
N LYS A 488 8.63 -11.67 -14.73
CA LYS A 488 9.94 -12.15 -15.23
C LYS A 488 10.95 -11.03 -15.47
N LYS A 489 10.51 -9.76 -15.64
CA LYS A 489 11.36 -8.58 -15.84
C LYS A 489 11.10 -7.55 -14.76
N PRO A 490 11.54 -7.81 -13.53
CA PRO A 490 10.81 -7.27 -12.41
C PRO A 490 11.32 -5.88 -11.97
N GLN A 491 12.24 -5.29 -12.73
CA GLN A 491 12.58 -3.85 -12.77
C GLN A 491 11.55 -3.02 -13.55
N ASP A 492 10.79 -3.64 -14.46
CA ASP A 492 9.84 -2.96 -15.35
C ASP A 492 8.40 -2.98 -14.81
N VAL A 493 8.21 -3.50 -13.60
CA VAL A 493 6.88 -3.80 -13.04
C VAL A 493 6.44 -2.71 -12.08
N GLY A 494 5.29 -2.08 -12.36
CA GLY A 494 4.55 -1.22 -11.43
C GLY A 494 3.82 -2.00 -10.32
N PRO A 495 3.29 -1.35 -9.29
CA PRO A 495 2.35 -2.01 -8.37
C PRO A 495 1.18 -2.64 -9.13
N ALA A 496 0.72 -3.80 -8.69
CA ALA A 496 -0.49 -4.44 -9.17
C ALA A 496 -1.68 -3.48 -9.01
N ALA A 497 -2.48 -3.32 -10.06
CA ALA A 497 -3.62 -2.42 -10.02
C ALA A 497 -4.69 -2.87 -9.00
N VAL A 498 -4.75 -4.19 -8.73
CA VAL A 498 -5.57 -4.81 -7.68
C VAL A 498 -4.66 -5.69 -6.81
N PRO A 499 -4.32 -5.26 -5.58
CA PRO A 499 -3.41 -6.01 -4.74
C PRO A 499 -3.89 -7.44 -4.42
N GLY A 500 -3.01 -8.42 -4.61
CA GLY A 500 -3.29 -9.83 -4.37
C GLY A 500 -4.17 -10.53 -5.40
N LEU A 501 -4.46 -9.89 -6.54
CA LEU A 501 -5.27 -10.52 -7.59
C LEU A 501 -4.60 -11.76 -8.21
N PHE A 502 -3.27 -11.74 -8.32
CA PHE A 502 -2.49 -12.85 -8.87
C PHE A 502 -2.49 -14.10 -7.98
N GLU A 503 -2.98 -14.03 -6.74
CA GLU A 503 -3.13 -15.21 -5.86
C GLU A 503 -4.03 -16.29 -6.45
N LYS A 504 -5.05 -15.91 -7.23
CA LYS A 504 -5.94 -16.86 -7.90
C LYS A 504 -6.17 -16.59 -9.37
N LEU A 505 -6.04 -15.36 -9.85
CA LEU A 505 -6.42 -15.00 -11.22
C LEU A 505 -5.30 -14.25 -11.93
N ASP A 506 -5.11 -14.57 -13.21
CA ASP A 506 -4.25 -13.85 -14.14
C ASP A 506 -5.07 -13.35 -15.34
N VAL A 507 -4.49 -12.54 -16.21
CA VAL A 507 -5.12 -12.00 -17.42
C VAL A 507 -5.79 -13.10 -18.29
N PRO A 508 -5.17 -14.27 -18.53
CA PRO A 508 -5.85 -15.35 -19.25
C PRO A 508 -7.09 -15.89 -18.54
N HIS A 509 -7.10 -15.95 -17.20
CA HIS A 509 -8.24 -16.39 -16.40
C HIS A 509 -9.41 -15.42 -16.55
N LEU A 510 -9.12 -14.11 -16.36
CA LEU A 510 -10.13 -13.06 -16.52
C LEU A 510 -10.70 -13.05 -17.95
N SER A 511 -9.86 -13.30 -18.95
CA SER A 511 -10.28 -13.37 -20.36
C SER A 511 -11.26 -14.53 -20.63
N ARG A 512 -11.25 -15.61 -19.84
CA ARG A 512 -12.27 -16.67 -19.93
C ARG A 512 -13.59 -16.30 -19.24
N MET A 513 -13.59 -15.27 -18.40
CA MET A 513 -14.76 -14.88 -17.60
C MET A 513 -15.63 -13.81 -18.28
N VAL A 514 -15.16 -13.16 -19.36
CA VAL A 514 -15.82 -11.99 -20.00
C VAL A 514 -17.02 -12.31 -20.90
N GLY A 515 -17.36 -13.59 -21.09
CA GLY A 515 -18.46 -14.00 -21.96
C GLY A 515 -18.17 -13.71 -23.44
N SER A 516 -19.05 -12.93 -24.09
CA SER A 516 -19.00 -12.68 -25.55
C SER A 516 -18.03 -11.58 -25.98
N VAL A 517 -17.35 -10.91 -25.04
CA VAL A 517 -16.40 -9.82 -25.36
C VAL A 517 -15.12 -10.39 -25.98
N LYS A 518 -14.69 -9.83 -27.11
CA LYS A 518 -13.42 -10.21 -27.74
C LYS A 518 -12.25 -9.61 -26.96
N VAL A 519 -11.35 -10.44 -26.48
CA VAL A 519 -10.09 -10.01 -25.85
C VAL A 519 -8.95 -10.15 -26.86
N VAL A 520 -8.20 -9.08 -27.08
CA VAL A 520 -7.08 -9.03 -28.03
C VAL A 520 -5.79 -8.86 -27.26
N SER A 521 -4.88 -9.82 -27.41
CA SER A 521 -3.53 -9.81 -26.81
C SER A 521 -2.69 -8.61 -27.30
N PRO A 522 -1.68 -8.14 -26.53
CA PRO A 522 -0.95 -6.88 -26.80
C PRO A 522 -0.23 -6.77 -28.14
#